data_AF-A0A3L7SVG2-F1
#
_entry.id   AF-A0A3L7SVG2-F1
#
_cell.length_a   1.000
_cell.length_b   1.000
_cell.length_c   1.000
_cell.angle_alpha   90.00
_cell.angle_beta   90.00
_cell.angle_gamma   90.00
#
_symmetry.space_group_name_H-M   'P 1'
#
loop_
_entity.id
_entity.type
_entity.pdbx_description
1 polymer ?
#
loop_
_entity_poly.entity_id
_entity_poly.type
_entity_poly.pdbx_seq_one_letter_code
_entity_poly.pdbx_strand_id
1 'polypeptide(L)' 'MNLLEETVRILIDRGQKTGFVTFGQVHEALNDSDHDPDRLDQILTSLEDAGISVIDDRDD' A
#
# COMPACT_ATOMS: atom_id res chain seq x y z
N MET A 1 10.36 -16.16 -1.78
CA MET A 1 9.97 -14.91 -1.11
C MET A 1 8.65 -14.46 -1.71
N ASN A 2 7.69 -14.09 -0.87
CA ASN A 2 6.34 -13.72 -1.28
C ASN A 2 6.32 -12.21 -1.58
N LEU A 3 6.16 -11.79 -2.84
CA LEU A 3 6.28 -10.38 -3.24
C LEU A 3 5.27 -9.47 -2.52
N LEU A 4 4.04 -9.98 -2.31
CA LEU A 4 2.98 -9.24 -1.62
C LEU A 4 3.37 -8.80 -0.21
N GLU A 5 4.03 -9.69 0.54
CA GLU A 5 4.48 -9.43 1.91
C GLU A 5 5.57 -8.33 1.95
N GLU A 6 6.44 -8.30 0.94
CA GLU A 6 7.47 -7.28 0.80
C GLU A 6 6.86 -5.91 0.47
N THR A 7 5.92 -5.88 -0.47
CA THR A 7 5.14 -4.67 -0.81
C THR A 7 4.41 -4.12 0.40
N VAL A 8 3.67 -4.95 1.14
CA VAL A 8 2.97 -4.54 2.37
C VAL A 8 3.95 -3.98 3.40
N ARG A 9 5.09 -4.64 3.62
CA ARG A 9 6.10 -4.18 4.57
C ARG A 9 6.69 -2.82 4.20
N ILE A 10 6.96 -2.58 2.91
CA ILE A 10 7.46 -1.29 2.40
C ILE A 10 6.41 -0.20 2.63
N LEU A 11 5.14 -0.48 2.33
CA LEU A 11 4.05 0.47 2.52
C LEU A 11 3.80 0.76 4.00
N ILE A 12 3.92 -0.24 4.88
CA ILE A 12 3.85 -0.04 6.33
C ILE A 12 4.99 0.85 6.83
N ASP A 13 6.24 0.61 6.40
CA ASP A 13 7.38 1.45 6.81
C ASP A 13 7.24 2.91 6.35
N ARG A 14 6.69 3.12 5.15
CA ARG A 14 6.35 4.45 4.63
C ARG A 14 5.24 5.08 5.46
N GLY A 15 4.12 4.38 5.63
CA GLY A 15 2.95 4.86 6.35
C GLY A 15 3.18 5.07 7.85
N GLN A 16 4.11 4.35 8.48
CA GLN A 16 4.49 4.60 9.87
C GLN A 16 5.20 5.93 10.08
N LYS A 17 5.87 6.47 9.06
CA LYS A 17 6.57 7.77 9.15
C LYS A 17 5.63 8.95 8.99
N THR A 18 4.61 8.81 8.15
CA THR A 18 3.65 9.87 7.77
C THR A 18 2.30 9.74 8.47
N GLY A 19 1.93 8.55 8.93
CA GLY A 19 0.59 8.17 9.41
C GLY A 19 -0.36 7.72 8.29
N PHE A 20 0.06 7.82 7.04
CA PHE A 20 -0.76 7.50 5.86
C PHE A 20 0.12 7.16 4.65
N VAL A 21 -0.44 6.43 3.68
CA VAL A 21 0.16 6.22 2.36
C VAL A 21 -0.77 6.71 1.27
N THR A 22 -0.24 7.05 0.09
CA THR A 22 -1.09 7.47 -1.03
C THR A 22 -1.36 6.34 -2.00
N PHE A 23 -2.48 6.38 -2.73
CA PHE A 23 -2.78 5.40 -3.78
C PHE A 23 -1.64 5.30 -4.80
N GLY A 24 -0.99 6.42 -5.13
CA GLY A 24 0.20 6.42 -5.99
C GLY A 24 1.36 5.63 -5.41
N GLN A 25 1.62 5.73 -4.10
CA GLN A 25 2.65 4.95 -3.43
C GLN A 25 2.33 3.46 -3.39
N VAL A 26 1.06 3.10 -3.16
CA VAL A 26 0.61 1.71 -3.24
C VAL A 26 0.81 1.17 -4.64
N HIS A 27 0.45 1.96 -5.67
CA HIS A 27 0.60 1.58 -7.07
C HIS A 27 2.07 1.45 -7.48
N GLU A 28 2.94 2.33 -7.01
CA GLU A 28 4.40 2.29 -7.24
C GLU A 28 5.06 1.07 -6.57
N ALA A 29 4.54 0.63 -5.43
CA ALA A 29 5.06 -0.53 -4.70
C ALA A 29 4.58 -1.87 -5.29
N LEU A 30 3.59 -1.84 -6.19
CA LEU A 30 3.17 -2.99 -6.99
C LEU A 30 4.03 -3.08 -8.25
N ASN A 31 4.47 -4.29 -8.60
CA ASN A 31 5.05 -4.51 -9.93
C ASN A 31 3.93 -4.60 -10.98
N ASP A 32 4.27 -4.45 -12.26
CA ASP A 32 3.34 -4.55 -13.40
C ASP A 32 2.48 -5.84 -13.38
N SER A 33 3.02 -6.93 -12.82
CA SER A 33 2.35 -8.24 -12.65
C SER A 33 1.46 -8.35 -11.39
N ASP A 34 1.40 -7.30 -10.57
CA ASP A 34 0.70 -7.25 -9.28
C ASP A 34 -0.46 -6.24 -9.28
N HIS A 35 -0.77 -5.61 -10.41
CA HIS A 35 -1.93 -4.71 -10.59
C HIS A 35 -3.30 -5.44 -10.56
N ASP A 36 -3.39 -6.55 -9.85
CA ASP A 36 -4.64 -7.26 -9.60
C ASP A 36 -5.44 -6.54 -8.49
N PRO A 37 -6.73 -6.25 -8.71
CA PRO A 37 -7.58 -5.60 -7.71
C PRO A 37 -7.67 -6.40 -6.40
N ASP A 38 -7.70 -7.73 -6.46
CA ASP A 38 -7.69 -8.60 -5.26
C ASP A 38 -6.42 -8.44 -4.40
N ARG A 39 -5.27 -8.12 -5.01
CA ARG A 39 -4.02 -7.86 -4.27
C ARG A 39 -4.05 -6.49 -3.62
N LEU A 40 -4.59 -5.50 -4.33
CA LEU A 40 -4.77 -4.15 -3.81
C LEU A 40 -5.65 -4.18 -2.54
N ASP A 41 -6.80 -4.85 -2.59
CA ASP A 41 -7.69 -5.01 -1.42
C ASP A 41 -6.97 -5.62 -0.20
N GLN A 42 -6.14 -6.65 -0.41
CA GLN A 42 -5.36 -7.27 0.66
C GLN A 42 -4.34 -6.31 1.28
N ILE A 43 -3.69 -5.49 0.45
CA ILE A 43 -2.73 -4.48 0.91
C ILE A 43 -3.44 -3.39 1.72
N LEU A 44 -4.56 -2.88 1.20
CA LEU A 44 -5.37 -1.87 1.89
C LEU A 44 -5.82 -2.38 3.26
N THR A 45 -6.35 -3.60 3.32
CA THR A 45 -6.76 -4.25 4.58
C THR A 45 -5.58 -4.36 5.55
N SER A 46 -4.40 -4.74 5.07
CA SER A 46 -3.20 -4.88 5.90
C SER A 46 -2.69 -3.54 6.44
N LEU A 47 -2.82 -2.46 5.65
CA LEU A 47 -2.47 -1.11 6.05
C LEU A 47 -3.44 -0.57 7.10
N GLU A 48 -4.75 -0.80 6.93
CA GLU A 48 -5.78 -0.43 7.91
C GLU A 48 -5.59 -1.16 9.24
N ASP A 49 -5.26 -2.46 9.22
CA ASP A 49 -4.95 -3.24 10.43
C ASP A 49 -3.71 -2.69 11.16
N ALA A 50 -2.73 -2.19 10.39
CA ALA A 50 -1.56 -1.49 10.92
C ALA A 50 -1.84 -0.04 11.38
N GLY A 51 -3.08 0.45 11.24
CA GLY A 51 -3.49 1.81 11.60
C GLY A 51 -3.04 2.89 10.62
N ILE A 52 -2.72 2.52 9.38
CA ILE A 52 -2.25 3.41 8.32
C ILE A 52 -3.43 3.72 7.39
N SER A 53 -3.73 5.01 7.21
CA SER A 53 -4.76 5.43 6.27
C SER A 53 -4.22 5.48 4.85
N VAL A 54 -5.03 5.07 3.88
CA VAL A 54 -4.71 5.26 2.45
C VAL A 54 -5.50 6.43 1.91
N ILE A 55 -4.81 7.42 1.35
CA ILE A 55 -5.41 8.62 0.78
C ILE A 55 -5.17 8.69 -0.74
N ASP A 56 -6.01 9.42 -1.45
CA ASP A 56 -5.75 9.70 -2.87
C ASP A 56 -4.65 10.76 -3.00
N ASP A 57 -3.75 10.57 -3.96
CA ASP A 57 -2.68 11.54 -4.27
C ASP A 57 -3.24 12.72 -5.09
N ARG A 58 -4.50 12.63 -5.54
CA ARG A 58 -5.20 13.61 -6.37
C ARG A 58 -5.96 14.69 -5.60
N ASP A 59 -5.70 14.88 -4.32
CA ASP A 59 -6.27 16.01 -3.58
C ASP A 59 -5.47 17.30 -3.90
N ASP A 60 -5.79 17.92 -5.04
CA ASP A 60 -5.72 19.38 -5.29
C ASP A 60 -6.84 19.81 -6.28
#